data_AF-A0AAU7WIS2-F1
#
_entry.id   AF-A0AAU7WIS2-F1
#
_cell.length_a   1.000
_cell.length_b   1.000
_cell.length_c   1.000
_cell.angle_alpha   90.00
_cell.angle_beta   90.00
_cell.angle_gamma   90.00
#
_symmetry.space_group_name_H-M   'P 1'
#
loop_
_entity.id
_entity.type
_entity.pdbx_description
1 polymer ?
#
loop_
_entity_poly.entity_id
_entity_poly.type
_entity_poly.pdbx_seq_one_letter_code
_entity_poly.pdbx_strand_id
1 'polypeptide(L)'
;MKIKIIEWISKEALEAEVIVTDGETEIRCFAQPLNYTEGYVLKNPIYCLNVSDLMKAERPKYTIEKLDEYFSYIFTGKLVYKEKVMVGKFILELDNEIPGDINDGDFITFLCQRLDIF
;
A
#
# COMPACT_ATOMS: atom_id res chain seq x y z
N MET A 1 -10.64 2.67 2.51
CA MET A 1 -10.16 2.83 1.13
C MET A 1 -11.12 2.17 0.13
N LYS A 2 -11.20 2.66 -1.10
CA LYS A 2 -12.09 2.14 -2.14
C LYS A 2 -11.42 2.13 -3.51
N ILE A 3 -11.88 1.26 -4.40
CA ILE A 3 -11.46 1.27 -5.80
C ILE A 3 -12.09 2.48 -6.48
N LYS A 4 -11.24 3.32 -7.08
CA LYS A 4 -11.65 4.51 -7.82
C LYS A 4 -11.75 4.23 -9.32
N ILE A 5 -10.70 3.64 -9.90
CA ILE A 5 -10.56 3.40 -11.35
C ILE A 5 -9.93 2.02 -11.54
N ILE A 6 -10.39 1.28 -12.56
CA ILE A 6 -9.78 0.04 -13.03
C ILE A 6 -9.27 0.22 -14.47
N GLU A 7 -7.97 0.07 -14.65
CA GLU A 7 -7.27 0.11 -15.94
C GLU A 7 -6.87 -1.32 -16.32
N TRP A 8 -7.68 -1.96 -17.17
CA TRP A 8 -7.45 -3.33 -17.59
C TRP A 8 -6.18 -3.45 -18.45
N ILE A 9 -5.26 -4.31 -18.01
CA ILE A 9 -4.13 -4.78 -18.83
C ILE A 9 -4.62 -5.94 -19.71
N SER A 10 -5.28 -6.92 -19.10
CA SER A 10 -5.90 -8.06 -19.79
C SER A 10 -7.18 -8.50 -19.08
N LYS A 11 -8.33 -8.33 -19.74
CA LYS A 11 -9.62 -8.78 -19.21
C LYS A 11 -9.72 -10.31 -19.16
N GLU A 12 -9.07 -11.01 -20.08
CA GLU A 12 -9.07 -12.47 -20.10
C GLU A 12 -8.26 -13.06 -18.93
N ALA A 13 -7.12 -12.45 -18.63
CA ALA A 13 -6.27 -12.88 -17.51
C ALA A 13 -6.70 -12.29 -16.16
N LEU A 14 -7.78 -11.49 -16.13
CA LEU A 14 -8.22 -10.68 -15.01
C LEU A 14 -7.09 -9.84 -14.42
N GLU A 15 -6.26 -9.25 -15.28
CA GLU A 15 -5.07 -8.48 -14.91
C GLU A 15 -5.32 -6.99 -15.15
N ALA A 16 -5.08 -6.18 -14.13
CA ALA A 16 -5.34 -4.75 -14.19
C ALA A 16 -4.50 -3.95 -13.21
N GLU A 17 -4.42 -2.66 -13.51
CA GLU A 17 -3.97 -1.65 -12.57
C GLU A 17 -5.18 -0.96 -11.96
N VAL A 18 -5.10 -0.68 -10.67
CA VAL A 18 -6.22 -0.22 -9.89
C VAL A 18 -5.82 1.01 -9.10
N ILE A 19 -6.52 2.11 -9.33
CA ILE A 19 -6.37 3.30 -8.49
C ILE A 19 -7.25 3.13 -7.26
N VAL A 20 -6.61 3.09 -6.10
CA VAL A 20 -7.28 3.03 -4.80
C VAL A 20 -7.20 4.40 -4.14
N THR A 21 -8.32 4.87 -3.60
CA THR A 21 -8.38 6.15 -2.88
C THR A 21 -8.85 5.97 -1.44
N ASP A 22 -8.33 6.80 -0.56
CA ASP A 22 -8.81 6.96 0.80
C ASP A 22 -9.74 8.18 0.98
N GLY A 23 -10.04 8.88 -0.13
CA GLY A 23 -10.86 10.09 -0.19
C GLY A 23 -10.05 11.39 -0.19
N GLU A 24 -8.77 11.33 0.15
CA GLU A 24 -7.85 12.48 0.17
C GLU A 24 -6.66 12.27 -0.77
N THR A 25 -6.19 11.02 -0.86
CA THR A 25 -5.03 10.61 -1.64
C THR A 25 -5.36 9.38 -2.50
N GLU A 26 -4.50 9.13 -3.49
CA GLU A 26 -4.64 8.07 -4.47
C GLU A 26 -3.32 7.32 -4.64
N ILE A 27 -3.40 6.00 -4.67
CA ILE A 27 -2.28 5.09 -4.94
C ILE A 27 -2.65 4.11 -6.04
N ARG A 28 -1.65 3.68 -6.80
CA ARG A 28 -1.78 2.75 -7.91
C ARG A 28 -1.34 1.37 -7.45
N CYS A 29 -2.22 0.39 -7.59
CA CYS A 29 -2.01 -1.00 -7.22
C CYS A 29 -2.10 -1.89 -8.46
N PHE A 30 -1.44 -3.04 -8.40
CA PHE A 30 -1.59 -4.14 -9.33
C PHE A 30 -2.62 -5.14 -8.79
N ALA A 31 -3.35 -5.81 -9.68
CA ALA A 31 -4.31 -6.84 -9.31
C ALA A 31 -4.37 -7.96 -10.35
N GLN A 32 -4.15 -9.19 -9.90
CA GLN A 32 -4.39 -10.39 -10.71
C GLN A 32 -4.61 -11.62 -9.79
N PRO A 33 -5.80 -12.27 -9.82
CA PRO A 33 -6.98 -11.90 -10.59
C PRO A 33 -7.75 -10.73 -9.96
N LEU A 34 -8.18 -9.76 -10.77
CA LEU A 34 -9.06 -8.67 -10.33
C LEU A 34 -10.54 -9.08 -10.41
N ASN A 35 -11.15 -9.28 -9.25
CA ASN A 35 -12.57 -9.65 -9.11
C ASN A 35 -13.47 -8.51 -8.59
N TYR A 36 -12.91 -7.30 -8.43
CA TYR A 36 -13.62 -6.15 -7.90
C TYR A 36 -14.14 -5.23 -9.00
N THR A 37 -15.06 -4.35 -8.63
CA THR A 37 -15.58 -3.28 -9.50
C THR A 37 -15.20 -1.91 -8.96
N GLU A 38 -15.23 -0.90 -9.83
CA GLU A 38 -15.10 0.49 -9.40
C GLU A 38 -16.16 0.84 -8.34
N GLY A 39 -15.76 1.64 -7.35
CA GLY A 39 -16.58 1.99 -6.19
C GLY A 39 -16.57 0.94 -5.05
N TYR A 40 -16.03 -0.26 -5.27
CA TYR A 40 -15.94 -1.28 -4.22
C TYR A 40 -15.10 -0.79 -3.03
N VAL A 41 -15.60 -1.02 -1.82
CA VAL A 41 -14.91 -0.67 -0.57
C VAL A 41 -14.03 -1.83 -0.14
N LEU A 42 -12.71 -1.63 -0.23
CA LEU A 42 -11.73 -2.63 0.18
C LEU A 42 -11.71 -2.77 1.70
N LYS A 43 -11.79 -4.02 2.16
CA LYS A 43 -11.70 -4.41 3.58
C LYS A 43 -10.36 -5.05 3.93
N ASN A 44 -9.74 -5.71 2.96
CA ASN A 44 -8.43 -6.33 3.09
C ASN A 44 -7.33 -5.27 2.94
N PRO A 45 -6.15 -5.46 3.56
CA PRO A 45 -5.02 -4.58 3.36
C PRO A 45 -4.53 -4.60 1.90
N ILE A 46 -3.79 -3.56 1.54
CA ILE A 46 -3.01 -3.50 0.30
C ILE A 46 -1.64 -4.10 0.62
N TYR A 47 -1.20 -5.05 -0.19
CA TYR A 47 0.03 -5.78 0.05
C TYR A 47 1.21 -5.00 -0.56
N CYS A 48 2.22 -4.74 0.25
CA CYS A 48 3.47 -4.13 -0.18
C CYS A 48 4.45 -5.22 -0.55
N LEU A 49 4.94 -5.21 -1.78
CA LEU A 49 5.90 -6.19 -2.29
C LEU A 49 7.26 -5.55 -2.52
N ASN A 50 8.29 -6.34 -2.20
CA ASN A 50 9.69 -5.97 -2.16
C ASN A 50 9.90 -4.73 -1.28
N VAL A 51 9.47 -4.80 -0.02
CA VAL A 51 9.71 -3.71 0.93
C VAL A 51 11.21 -3.62 1.24
N SER A 52 11.75 -2.41 1.19
CA SER A 52 13.14 -2.11 1.55
C SER A 52 13.24 -0.85 2.39
N ASP A 53 14.44 -0.62 2.94
CA ASP A 53 14.77 0.60 3.68
C ASP A 53 13.80 0.91 4.84
N LEU A 54 13.27 -0.15 5.46
CA LEU A 54 12.35 -0.05 6.59
C LEU A 54 13.10 0.45 7.82
N MET A 55 12.72 1.63 8.30
CA MET A 55 13.33 2.28 9.46
C MET A 55 12.29 3.02 10.30
N LYS A 56 12.60 3.26 11.57
CA LYS A 56 11.79 4.11 12.44
C LYS A 56 11.86 5.57 11.96
N ALA A 57 10.71 6.23 11.85
CA ALA A 57 10.64 7.62 11.43
C ALA A 57 11.00 8.56 12.58
N GLU A 58 11.78 9.60 12.30
CA GLU A 58 12.14 10.62 13.30
C GLU A 58 10.94 11.45 13.76
N ARG A 59 9.95 11.65 12.89
CA ARG A 59 8.76 12.47 13.15
C ARG A 59 7.48 11.72 12.77
N PRO A 60 6.46 11.71 13.64
CA PRO A 60 5.20 11.05 13.34
C PRO A 60 4.37 11.86 12.34
N LYS A 61 4.48 11.54 11.06
CA LYS A 61 3.72 12.17 9.98
C LYS A 61 3.40 11.15 8.90
N TYR A 62 2.14 11.12 8.46
CA TYR A 62 1.76 10.32 7.30
C TYR A 62 2.30 10.96 6.02
N THR A 63 3.02 10.18 5.21
CA THR A 63 3.51 10.60 3.90
C THR A 63 3.33 9.49 2.88
N ILE A 64 3.00 9.89 1.65
CA ILE A 64 2.93 9.04 0.47
C ILE A 64 3.70 9.79 -0.62
N GLU A 65 4.79 9.21 -1.09
CA GLU A 65 5.61 9.77 -2.16
C GLU A 65 5.70 8.75 -3.29
N LYS A 66 5.21 9.13 -4.48
CA LYS A 66 5.32 8.31 -5.68
C LYS A 66 6.74 8.47 -6.26
N LEU A 67 7.40 7.36 -6.52
CA LEU A 67 8.69 7.34 -7.23
C LEU A 67 8.48 7.23 -8.74
N ASP A 68 9.50 7.56 -9.55
CA ASP A 68 9.40 7.48 -11.01
C ASP A 68 9.24 6.04 -11.53
N GLU A 69 9.70 5.04 -10.76
CA GLU A 69 9.46 3.63 -11.05
C GLU A 69 7.97 3.28 -10.91
N TYR A 70 7.42 2.57 -11.90
CA TYR A 70 5.98 2.50 -12.19
C TYR A 70 5.06 2.32 -10.97
N PHE A 71 5.32 1.32 -10.10
CA PHE A 71 4.52 1.06 -8.89
C PHE A 71 5.21 1.44 -7.58
N SER A 72 6.40 2.03 -7.63
CA SER A 72 7.20 2.25 -6.42
C SER A 72 6.74 3.50 -5.65
N TYR A 73 6.77 3.39 -4.33
CA TYR A 73 6.41 4.45 -3.38
C TYR A 73 7.34 4.45 -2.17
N ILE A 74 7.51 5.62 -1.57
CA ILE A 74 7.99 5.77 -0.18
C ILE A 74 6.80 6.13 0.69
N PHE A 75 6.64 5.40 1.78
CA PHE A 75 5.60 5.61 2.76
C PHE A 75 6.18 5.99 4.11
N THR A 76 5.49 6.87 4.83
CA THR A 76 5.66 6.99 6.28
C THR A 76 4.31 6.77 6.95
N GLY A 77 4.24 5.80 7.86
CA GLY A 77 3.00 5.34 8.47
C GLY A 77 3.19 4.83 9.89
N LYS A 78 2.06 4.58 10.56
CA LYS A 78 2.06 4.06 11.93
C LYS A 78 1.95 2.54 11.90
N LEU A 79 2.91 1.85 12.49
CA LEU A 79 2.82 0.42 12.74
C LEU A 79 1.69 0.16 13.73
N VAL A 80 0.71 -0.68 13.36
CA VAL A 80 -0.46 -0.93 14.21
C VAL A 80 -0.50 -2.34 14.78
N TYR A 81 -0.05 -3.34 14.01
CA TYR A 81 0.01 -4.71 14.46
C TYR A 81 0.83 -5.56 13.51
N LYS A 82 1.89 -6.19 14.02
CA LYS A 82 2.82 -7.01 13.20
C LYS A 82 3.28 -6.23 11.96
N GLU A 83 3.09 -6.75 10.75
CA GLU A 83 3.49 -6.14 9.48
C GLU A 83 2.46 -5.15 8.93
N LYS A 84 1.42 -4.79 9.70
CA LYS A 84 0.36 -3.87 9.26
C LYS A 84 0.68 -2.43 9.63
N VAL A 85 0.60 -1.56 8.62
CA VAL A 85 0.91 -0.13 8.73
C VAL A 85 -0.27 0.69 8.25
N MET A 86 -0.65 1.68 9.04
CA MET A 86 -1.62 2.70 8.65
C MET A 86 -0.89 3.87 7.97
N VAL A 87 -1.32 4.26 6.78
CA VAL A 87 -0.89 5.50 6.11
C VAL A 87 -2.13 6.28 5.69
N GLY A 88 -2.41 7.40 6.36
CA GLY A 88 -3.71 8.06 6.19
C GLY A 88 -4.86 7.10 6.57
N LYS A 89 -5.77 6.81 5.64
CA LYS A 89 -6.80 5.75 5.83
C LYS A 89 -6.54 4.49 5.00
N PHE A 90 -5.34 4.33 4.45
CA PHE A 90 -4.89 3.07 3.87
C PHE A 90 -4.38 2.12 4.96
N ILE A 91 -4.66 0.83 4.76
CA ILE A 91 -4.09 -0.26 5.55
C ILE A 91 -3.14 -1.00 4.61
N LEU A 92 -1.85 -0.94 4.91
CA LEU A 92 -0.79 -1.61 4.16
C LEU A 92 -0.30 -2.83 4.95
N GLU A 93 0.03 -3.92 4.28
CA GLU A 93 0.66 -5.11 4.86
C GLU A 93 2.02 -5.31 4.19
N LEU A 94 3.10 -5.25 4.98
CA LEU A 94 4.47 -5.42 4.49
C LEU A 94 4.81 -6.90 4.27
N ASP A 95 5.65 -7.19 3.29
CA ASP A 95 6.19 -8.51 3.03
C ASP A 95 7.48 -8.83 3.81
N ASN A 96 7.90 -7.92 4.70
CA ASN A 96 9.10 -8.05 5.52
C ASN A 96 8.76 -8.21 7.01
N GLU A 97 9.62 -8.92 7.73
CA GLU A 97 9.63 -8.90 9.20
C GLU A 97 10.00 -7.50 9.72
N ILE A 98 9.38 -7.13 10.84
CA ILE A 98 9.65 -5.85 11.50
C ILE A 98 10.94 -5.95 12.34
N PRO A 99 11.90 -5.02 12.18
CA PRO A 99 13.08 -4.92 13.03
C PRO A 99 12.73 -4.87 14.52
N GLY A 100 13.49 -5.58 15.36
CA GLY A 100 13.15 -5.78 16.78
C GLY A 100 13.18 -4.53 17.67
N ASP A 101 13.72 -3.41 17.18
CA ASP A 101 13.72 -2.11 17.85
C ASP A 101 12.51 -1.22 17.46
N ILE A 102 11.67 -1.69 16.53
CA ILE A 102 10.42 -1.05 16.11
C ILE A 102 9.25 -1.75 16.82
N ASN A 103 8.38 -0.95 17.44
CA ASN A 103 7.27 -1.45 18.24
C ASN A 103 5.92 -0.98 17.68
N ASP A 104 4.85 -1.71 18.01
CA ASP A 104 3.48 -1.27 17.74
C ASP A 104 3.28 0.17 18.24
N GLY A 105 2.76 1.03 17.37
CA GLY A 105 2.55 2.44 17.63
C GLY A 105 3.65 3.37 17.10
N ASP A 106 4.82 2.84 16.77
CA ASP A 106 5.89 3.61 16.14
C ASP A 106 5.50 4.05 14.72
N PHE A 107 6.01 5.21 14.32
CA PHE A 107 5.99 5.58 12.91
C PHE A 107 7.22 4.99 12.23
N ILE A 108 7.03 4.44 11.04
CA ILE A 108 8.08 3.86 10.21
C ILE A 108 8.04 4.45 8.81
N THR A 109 9.21 4.54 8.19
CA THR A 109 9.39 4.89 6.79
C THR A 109 9.94 3.69 6.05
N PHE A 110 9.42 3.41 4.86
CA PHE A 110 9.86 2.29 4.03
C PHE A 110 9.63 2.58 2.55
N LEU A 111 10.42 1.93 1.71
CA LEU A 111 10.22 1.87 0.26
C LEU A 111 9.43 0.59 -0.08
N CYS A 112 8.52 0.70 -1.03
CA CYS A 112 7.76 -0.42 -1.58
C CYS A 112 7.84 -0.35 -3.11
N GLN A 113 8.19 -1.45 -3.78
CA GLN A 113 8.31 -1.45 -5.25
C GLN A 113 6.98 -1.71 -5.96
N ARG A 114 6.09 -2.52 -5.37
CA ARG A 114 4.78 -2.81 -5.95
C ARG A 114 3.71 -2.96 -4.90
N LEU A 115 2.55 -2.36 -5.14
CA LEU A 115 1.38 -2.50 -4.29
C LEU A 115 0.40 -3.44 -4.97
N ASP A 116 -0.03 -4.49 -4.27
CA ASP A 116 -0.96 -5.48 -4.82
C ASP A 116 -2.28 -5.46 -4.03
N ILE A 117 -3.38 -5.69 -4.75
CA ILE A 117 -4.67 -6.04 -4.16
C ILE A 117 -5.13 -7.40 -4.69
N PHE A 118 -5.72 -8.22 -3.82
CA PHE A 118 -6.23 -9.55 -4.13
C PHE A 118 -7.72 -9.66 -3.82
#